data_AF-A0A951LF97-F1
#
_entry.id   AF-A0A951LF97-F1
#
_cell.length_a   1.000
_cell.length_b   1.000
_cell.length_c   1.000
_cell.angle_alpha   90.00
_cell.angle_beta   90.00
_cell.angle_gamma   90.00
#
_symmetry.space_group_name_H-M   'P 1'
#
loop_
_entity.id
_entity.type
_entity.pdbx_description
1 polymer ?
#
loop_
_entity_poly.entity_id
_entity_poly.type
_entity_poly.pdbx_seq_one_letter_code
_entity_poly.pdbx_strand_id
1 'polypeptide(L)'
;MTRHPKHDAAYHTTWHPEAEQAIAELKRGNLNFVEPVISFLDKDPYTHGSGYLKEKAWRYLKRVTLTKKEEERLRQIALHCVKTRLGREFFPMCRFICGIADDKLRAQVQKLTESEDISVRRRANLLAAYLESLAHGERYRRQSEQAWVEFQICKRTV
;
A
#
# COMPACT_ATOMS: atom_id res chain seq x y z
N MET A 1 20.78 -6.94 16.56
CA MET A 1 20.72 -5.96 15.47
C MET A 1 20.49 -6.69 14.15
N THR A 2 19.26 -6.80 13.67
CA THR A 2 18.97 -7.39 12.35
C THR A 2 19.44 -6.43 11.26
N ARG A 3 20.29 -6.90 10.36
CA ARG A 3 20.80 -6.13 9.21
C ARG A 3 19.61 -5.61 8.40
N HIS A 4 19.56 -4.31 8.11
CA HIS A 4 18.47 -3.75 7.31
C HIS A 4 18.41 -4.48 5.94
N PRO A 5 17.25 -4.98 5.49
CA PRO A 5 17.15 -5.87 4.32
C PRO A 5 17.73 -5.32 3.02
N LYS A 6 17.97 -4.00 2.92
CA LYS A 6 18.57 -3.36 1.75
C LYS A 6 20.05 -3.70 1.55
N HIS A 7 20.70 -4.25 2.58
CA HIS A 7 22.07 -4.75 2.50
C HIS A 7 22.13 -6.27 2.35
N ASP A 8 20.98 -6.92 2.19
CA ASP A 8 20.91 -8.33 1.82
C ASP A 8 21.07 -8.45 0.29
N ALA A 9 21.92 -9.38 -0.15
CA ALA A 9 22.09 -9.67 -1.57
C ALA A 9 20.76 -10.04 -2.23
N ALA A 10 19.87 -10.74 -1.50
CA ALA A 10 18.54 -11.12 -1.99
C ALA A 10 17.69 -9.91 -2.41
N TYR A 11 17.91 -8.73 -1.81
CA TYR A 11 17.21 -7.50 -2.18
C TYR A 11 17.49 -7.08 -3.62
N HIS A 12 18.72 -7.23 -4.10
CA HIS A 12 19.12 -6.79 -5.44
C HIS A 12 18.94 -7.88 -6.52
N THR A 13 19.00 -9.16 -6.14
CA THR A 13 19.04 -10.27 -7.11
C THR A 13 17.65 -10.80 -7.48
N THR A 14 16.63 -10.54 -6.67
CA THR A 14 15.29 -11.10 -6.91
C THR A 14 14.50 -10.26 -7.91
N TRP A 15 14.45 -10.71 -9.17
CA TRP A 15 13.56 -10.19 -10.22
C TRP A 15 12.19 -10.89 -10.13
N HIS A 16 11.08 -10.15 -10.32
CA HIS A 16 9.71 -10.68 -10.44
C HIS A 16 9.13 -10.62 -11.88
N PRO A 17 9.60 -11.46 -12.83
CA PRO A 17 9.22 -11.31 -14.25
C PRO A 17 7.76 -11.68 -14.48
N GLU A 18 7.27 -12.68 -13.76
CA GLU A 18 5.86 -13.09 -13.78
C GLU A 18 4.92 -11.97 -13.34
N ALA A 19 5.30 -11.22 -12.30
CA ALA A 19 4.52 -10.08 -11.82
C ALA A 19 4.54 -8.94 -12.83
N GLU A 20 5.69 -8.66 -13.43
CA GLU A 20 5.80 -7.65 -14.49
C GLU A 20 4.93 -7.99 -15.69
N GLN A 21 4.97 -9.24 -16.16
CA GLN A 21 4.12 -9.74 -17.23
C GLN A 21 2.64 -9.62 -16.86
N ALA A 22 2.24 -10.09 -15.66
CA ALA A 22 0.86 -10.03 -15.23
C ALA A 22 0.32 -8.59 -15.15
N ILE A 23 1.12 -7.66 -14.63
CA ILE A 23 0.79 -6.23 -14.58
C ILE A 23 0.67 -5.64 -15.99
N ALA A 24 1.53 -6.05 -16.93
CA ALA A 24 1.49 -5.60 -18.32
C ALA A 24 0.23 -6.10 -19.05
N GLU A 25 -0.16 -7.35 -18.83
CA GLU A 25 -1.40 -7.93 -19.37
C GLU A 25 -2.65 -7.32 -18.74
N LEU A 26 -2.65 -7.09 -17.43
CA LEU A 26 -3.75 -6.39 -16.75
C LEU A 26 -3.91 -4.97 -17.28
N LYS A 27 -2.80 -4.26 -17.58
CA LYS A 27 -2.82 -2.94 -18.22
C LYS A 27 -3.51 -2.96 -19.59
N ARG A 28 -3.39 -4.07 -20.34
CA ARG A 28 -4.06 -4.30 -21.63
C ARG A 28 -5.53 -4.69 -21.50
N GLY A 29 -6.04 -4.82 -20.27
CA GLY A 29 -7.44 -5.21 -19.99
C GLY A 29 -7.67 -6.72 -19.91
N ASN A 30 -6.59 -7.52 -19.87
CA ASN A 30 -6.72 -8.97 -19.78
C ASN A 30 -7.06 -9.41 -18.34
N LEU A 31 -8.34 -9.72 -18.10
CA LEU A 31 -8.85 -10.05 -16.78
C LEU A 31 -8.30 -11.37 -16.20
N ASN A 32 -7.75 -12.25 -17.03
CA ASN A 32 -7.11 -13.49 -16.58
C ASN A 32 -5.89 -13.24 -15.67
N PHE A 33 -5.38 -12.01 -15.66
CA PHE A 33 -4.22 -11.62 -14.85
C PHE A 33 -4.57 -10.88 -13.56
N VAL A 34 -5.86 -10.75 -13.21
CA VAL A 34 -6.27 -10.18 -11.91
C VAL A 34 -5.71 -11.01 -10.76
N GLU A 35 -5.95 -12.32 -10.76
CA GLU A 35 -5.52 -13.22 -9.69
C GLU A 35 -3.98 -13.29 -9.53
N PRO A 36 -3.18 -13.44 -10.61
CA PRO A 36 -1.72 -13.31 -10.53
C PRO A 36 -1.24 -11.99 -9.90
N VAL A 37 -1.88 -10.86 -10.24
CA VAL A 37 -1.54 -9.55 -9.67
C VAL A 37 -1.89 -9.47 -8.19
N ILE A 38 -3.07 -9.96 -7.78
CA ILE A 38 -3.46 -10.02 -6.36
C ILE A 38 -2.49 -10.90 -5.59
N SER A 39 -2.13 -12.07 -6.12
CA SER A 39 -1.17 -12.99 -5.50
C SER A 39 0.22 -12.37 -5.33
N PHE A 40 0.68 -11.54 -6.27
CA PHE A 40 1.93 -10.78 -6.10
C PHE A 40 1.84 -9.73 -4.98
N LEU A 41 0.72 -9.01 -4.89
CA LEU A 41 0.48 -8.05 -3.81
C LEU A 41 0.42 -8.74 -2.44
N ASP A 42 -0.22 -9.91 -2.37
CA ASP A 42 -0.40 -10.72 -1.17
C ASP A 42 0.94 -11.25 -0.62
N LYS A 43 1.84 -11.69 -1.51
CA LYS A 43 3.21 -12.10 -1.15
C LYS A 43 4.07 -10.94 -0.62
N ASP A 44 3.66 -9.69 -0.88
CA ASP A 44 4.31 -8.46 -0.45
C ASP A 44 5.86 -8.44 -0.56
N PRO A 45 6.47 -8.86 -1.70
CA PRO A 45 7.92 -9.02 -1.77
C PRO A 45 8.67 -7.70 -1.54
N TYR A 46 9.73 -7.73 -0.73
CA TYR A 46 10.53 -6.55 -0.38
C TYR A 46 11.91 -6.60 -1.00
N THR A 47 11.98 -6.27 -2.29
CA THR A 47 13.18 -6.39 -3.14
C THR A 47 13.28 -5.16 -4.04
N HIS A 48 14.42 -4.97 -4.69
CA HIS A 48 14.63 -3.85 -5.60
C HIS A 48 13.57 -3.85 -6.71
N GLY A 49 13.02 -2.68 -7.03
CA GLY A 49 11.98 -2.54 -8.06
C GLY A 49 10.57 -3.01 -7.66
N SER A 50 10.42 -3.88 -6.64
CA SER A 50 9.11 -4.45 -6.30
C SER A 50 8.07 -3.39 -5.90
N GLY A 51 8.50 -2.31 -5.25
CA GLY A 51 7.62 -1.18 -4.92
C GLY A 51 7.02 -0.48 -6.15
N TYR A 52 7.77 -0.40 -7.26
CA TYR A 52 7.23 0.15 -8.52
C TYR A 52 6.21 -0.80 -9.16
N LEU A 53 6.45 -2.11 -9.09
CA LEU A 53 5.50 -3.11 -9.57
C LEU A 53 4.19 -3.04 -8.76
N LYS A 54 4.27 -2.97 -7.44
CA LYS A 54 3.07 -2.82 -6.58
C LYS A 54 2.32 -1.51 -6.85
N GLU A 55 3.02 -0.39 -7.00
CA GLU A 55 2.41 0.89 -7.39
C GLU A 55 1.64 0.76 -8.72
N LYS A 56 2.22 0.10 -9.73
CA LYS A 56 1.54 -0.16 -11.02
C LYS A 56 0.34 -1.10 -10.85
N ALA A 57 0.46 -2.16 -10.05
CA ALA A 57 -0.59 -3.12 -9.78
C ALA A 57 -1.86 -2.42 -9.25
N TRP A 58 -1.74 -1.63 -8.18
CA TRP A 58 -2.89 -0.88 -7.62
C TRP A 58 -3.54 0.08 -8.62
N ARG A 59 -2.73 0.72 -9.48
CA ARG A 59 -3.25 1.62 -10.52
C ARG A 59 -4.07 0.90 -11.58
N TYR A 60 -3.67 -0.31 -11.97
CA TYR A 60 -4.36 -1.05 -13.02
C TYR A 60 -5.52 -1.90 -12.50
N LEU A 61 -5.45 -2.38 -11.25
CA LEU A 61 -6.60 -3.02 -10.59
C LEU A 61 -7.83 -2.09 -10.53
N LYS A 62 -7.63 -0.78 -10.46
CA LYS A 62 -8.74 0.20 -10.52
C LYS A 62 -9.54 0.15 -11.83
N ARG A 63 -8.99 -0.40 -12.91
CA ARG A 63 -9.58 -0.37 -14.26
C ARG A 63 -10.38 -1.61 -14.62
N VAL A 64 -10.43 -2.60 -13.73
CA VAL A 64 -11.04 -3.89 -13.99
C VAL A 64 -12.18 -4.14 -13.02
N THR A 65 -13.15 -4.95 -13.44
CA THR A 65 -14.23 -5.42 -12.58
C THR A 65 -13.70 -6.54 -11.69
N LEU A 66 -13.90 -6.41 -10.38
CA LEU A 66 -13.47 -7.38 -9.40
C LEU A 66 -14.66 -8.14 -8.82
N THR A 67 -14.45 -9.41 -8.52
CA THR A 67 -15.38 -10.21 -7.74
C THR A 67 -15.32 -9.80 -6.26
N LYS A 68 -16.36 -10.12 -5.50
CA LYS A 68 -16.39 -9.85 -4.05
C LYS A 68 -15.27 -10.56 -3.27
N LYS A 69 -14.86 -11.73 -3.74
CA LYS A 69 -13.73 -12.47 -3.16
C LYS A 69 -12.41 -11.74 -3.36
N GLU A 70 -12.19 -11.19 -4.55
CA GLU A 70 -10.98 -10.41 -4.88
C GLU A 70 -10.94 -9.08 -4.12
N GLU A 71 -12.07 -8.37 -4.04
CA GLU A 71 -12.20 -7.17 -3.22
C GLU A 71 -11.81 -7.45 -1.76
N GLU A 72 -12.36 -8.52 -1.16
CA GLU A 72 -12.05 -8.87 0.23
C GLU A 72 -10.55 -9.18 0.43
N ARG A 73 -9.92 -9.91 -0.51
CA ARG A 73 -8.48 -10.17 -0.45
C ARG A 73 -7.68 -8.87 -0.51
N LEU A 74 -8.04 -7.96 -1.40
CA LEU A 74 -7.37 -6.66 -1.52
C LEU A 74 -7.53 -5.79 -0.26
N ARG A 75 -8.69 -5.86 0.42
CA ARG A 75 -8.86 -5.22 1.74
C ARG A 75 -7.93 -5.82 2.80
N GLN A 76 -7.79 -7.15 2.85
CA GLN A 76 -6.87 -7.81 3.78
C GLN A 76 -5.40 -7.44 3.50
N ILE A 77 -5.01 -7.37 2.22
CA ILE A 77 -3.68 -6.92 1.80
C ILE A 77 -3.43 -5.47 2.26
N ALA A 78 -4.42 -4.58 2.10
CA ALA A 78 -4.31 -3.20 2.56
C ALA A 78 -4.08 -3.10 4.07
N LEU A 79 -4.82 -3.88 4.87
CA LEU A 79 -4.61 -3.96 6.32
C LEU A 79 -3.23 -4.49 6.68
N HIS A 80 -2.71 -5.48 5.94
CA HIS A 80 -1.35 -5.96 6.10
C HIS A 80 -0.33 -4.84 5.85
N CYS A 81 -0.46 -4.09 4.75
CA CYS A 81 0.42 -2.96 4.44
C CYS A 81 0.40 -1.89 5.55
N VAL A 82 -0.76 -1.56 6.12
CA VAL A 82 -0.87 -0.62 7.26
C VAL A 82 -0.06 -1.10 8.46
N LYS A 83 -0.03 -2.41 8.71
CA LYS A 83 0.72 -2.98 9.84
C LYS A 83 2.22 -3.01 9.56
N THR A 84 2.65 -3.31 8.34
CA THR A 84 4.06 -3.57 8.05
C THR A 84 4.87 -2.32 7.69
N ARG A 85 4.50 -1.58 6.65
CA ARG A 85 5.33 -0.49 6.13
C ARG A 85 4.60 0.54 5.28
N LEU A 86 5.15 1.76 5.26
CA LEU A 86 4.75 2.79 4.29
C LEU A 86 5.67 2.69 3.07
N GLY A 87 5.23 1.95 2.06
CA GLY A 87 5.92 1.80 0.77
C GLY A 87 5.45 2.79 -0.28
N ARG A 88 6.09 2.75 -1.45
CA ARG A 88 5.75 3.57 -2.63
C ARG A 88 4.31 3.28 -3.13
N GLU A 89 3.87 2.05 -2.94
CA GLU A 89 2.55 1.53 -3.26
C GLU A 89 1.44 2.03 -2.32
N PHE A 90 1.78 2.63 -1.18
CA PHE A 90 0.83 2.90 -0.10
C PHE A 90 -0.30 3.85 -0.53
N PHE A 91 0.03 5.01 -1.11
CA PHE A 91 -1.00 5.96 -1.54
C PHE A 91 -1.83 5.50 -2.76
N PRO A 92 -1.24 4.87 -3.80
CA PRO A 92 -2.02 4.17 -4.82
C PRO A 92 -3.01 3.16 -4.22
N MET A 93 -2.57 2.38 -3.23
CA MET A 93 -3.41 1.43 -2.50
C MET A 93 -4.54 2.16 -1.75
N CYS A 94 -4.27 3.20 -0.96
CA CYS A 94 -5.32 3.95 -0.26
C CYS A 94 -6.40 4.48 -1.20
N ARG A 95 -6.02 5.06 -2.34
CA ARG A 95 -6.96 5.56 -3.35
C ARG A 95 -7.82 4.46 -3.95
N PHE A 96 -7.24 3.30 -4.19
CA PHE A 96 -7.97 2.14 -4.70
C PHE A 96 -8.95 1.60 -3.65
N ILE A 97 -8.46 1.38 -2.43
CA ILE A 97 -9.22 0.77 -1.33
C ILE A 97 -10.41 1.63 -0.92
N CYS A 98 -10.29 2.96 -0.97
CA CYS A 98 -11.42 3.88 -0.77
C CYS A 98 -12.64 3.53 -1.66
N GLY A 99 -12.42 3.01 -2.88
CA GLY A 99 -13.49 2.66 -3.81
C GLY A 99 -14.18 1.32 -3.50
N ILE A 100 -13.56 0.44 -2.72
CA ILE A 100 -14.07 -0.90 -2.39
C ILE A 100 -14.24 -1.12 -0.88
N ALA A 101 -14.19 -0.04 -0.10
CA ALA A 101 -14.26 -0.08 1.35
C ALA A 101 -15.65 -0.49 1.84
N ASP A 102 -15.67 -1.34 2.86
CA ASP A 102 -16.88 -1.73 3.58
C ASP A 102 -16.78 -1.37 5.07
N ASP A 103 -17.87 -1.55 5.81
CA ASP A 103 -17.93 -1.20 7.24
C ASP A 103 -16.96 -2.05 8.07
N LYS A 104 -16.73 -3.30 7.66
CA LYS A 104 -15.74 -4.19 8.29
C LYS A 104 -14.34 -3.60 8.19
N LEU A 105 -13.91 -3.17 7.00
CA LEU A 105 -12.62 -2.52 6.80
C LEU A 105 -12.53 -1.23 7.63
N ARG A 106 -13.56 -0.39 7.60
CA ARG A 106 -13.59 0.88 8.35
C ARG A 106 -13.38 0.63 9.84
N ALA A 107 -14.10 -0.33 10.42
CA ALA A 107 -13.96 -0.71 11.82
C ALA A 107 -12.55 -1.27 12.14
N GLN A 108 -11.98 -2.08 11.24
CA GLN A 108 -10.62 -2.60 11.42
C GLN A 108 -9.56 -1.50 11.37
N VAL A 109 -9.68 -0.55 10.44
CA VAL A 109 -8.76 0.59 10.34
C VAL A 109 -8.89 1.51 11.54
N GLN A 110 -10.11 1.77 12.03
CA GLN A 110 -10.33 2.57 13.23
C GLN A 110 -9.66 1.96 14.47
N LYS A 111 -9.72 0.64 14.65
CA LYS A 111 -8.98 -0.01 15.75
C LYS A 111 -7.47 0.18 15.63
N LEU A 112 -6.94 0.24 14.40
CA LEU A 112 -5.51 0.46 14.18
C LEU A 112 -5.08 1.92 14.43
N THR A 113 -5.99 2.89 14.41
CA THR A 113 -5.68 4.29 14.79
C THR A 113 -5.39 4.44 16.28
N GLU A 114 -5.74 3.43 17.08
CA GLU A 114 -5.49 3.39 18.52
C GLU A 114 -4.28 2.50 18.88
N SER A 115 -3.59 1.94 17.88
CA SER A 115 -2.44 1.05 18.10
C SER A 115 -1.34 1.76 18.89
N GLU A 116 -0.72 1.06 19.85
CA GLU A 116 0.43 1.56 20.61
C GLU A 116 1.65 1.83 19.71
N ASP A 117 1.81 1.03 18.64
CA ASP A 117 2.85 1.26 17.63
C ASP A 117 2.54 2.54 16.85
N ILE A 118 3.35 3.56 17.12
CA ILE A 118 3.26 4.90 16.50
C ILE A 118 3.27 4.80 14.96
N SER A 119 4.04 3.87 14.40
CA SER A 119 4.15 3.70 12.95
C SER A 119 2.89 3.11 12.35
N VAL A 120 2.30 2.10 13.00
CA VAL A 120 1.01 1.51 12.62
C VAL A 120 -0.09 2.55 12.75
N ARG A 121 -0.17 3.23 13.90
CA ARG A 121 -1.15 4.28 14.18
C ARG A 121 -1.12 5.40 13.13
N ARG A 122 0.07 5.90 12.79
CA ARG A 122 0.24 6.92 11.75
C ARG A 122 -0.27 6.46 10.37
N ARG A 123 0.06 5.23 9.97
CA ARG A 123 -0.42 4.65 8.70
C ARG A 123 -1.92 4.39 8.71
N ALA A 124 -2.47 3.95 9.83
CA ALA A 124 -3.89 3.76 10.00
C ALA A 124 -4.65 5.09 9.88
N ASN A 125 -4.17 6.15 10.52
CA ASN A 125 -4.75 7.51 10.39
C ASN A 125 -4.74 7.99 8.93
N LEU A 126 -3.64 7.74 8.20
CA LEU A 126 -3.59 8.06 6.77
C LEU A 126 -4.68 7.31 5.99
N LEU A 127 -4.80 5.98 6.17
CA LEU A 127 -5.83 5.22 5.47
C LEU A 127 -7.25 5.63 5.90
N ALA A 128 -7.50 5.85 7.19
CA ALA A 128 -8.77 6.32 7.72
C ALA A 128 -9.21 7.61 7.03
N ALA A 129 -8.29 8.57 6.86
CA ALA A 129 -8.59 9.81 6.17
C ALA A 129 -9.01 9.61 4.69
N TYR A 130 -8.40 8.64 4.00
CA TYR A 130 -8.85 8.27 2.64
C TYR A 130 -10.21 7.58 2.65
N LEU A 131 -10.51 6.76 3.65
CA LEU A 131 -11.80 6.08 3.76
C LEU A 131 -12.95 7.06 4.00
N GLU A 132 -12.72 8.19 4.66
CA GLU A 132 -13.70 9.28 4.77
C GLU A 132 -13.99 9.91 3.42
N SER A 133 -12.93 10.34 2.71
CA SER A 133 -13.02 10.76 1.32
C SER A 133 -11.63 10.87 0.69
N LEU A 134 -11.57 10.71 -0.64
CA LEU A 134 -10.31 10.93 -1.38
C LEU A 134 -9.73 12.34 -1.13
N ALA A 135 -10.58 13.36 -1.07
CA ALA A 135 -10.15 14.74 -0.84
C ALA A 135 -9.57 14.93 0.57
N HIS A 136 -10.20 14.33 1.59
CA HIS A 136 -9.70 14.40 2.96
C HIS A 136 -8.36 13.66 3.09
N GLY A 137 -8.24 12.45 2.51
CA GLY A 137 -7.00 11.68 2.48
C GLY A 137 -5.83 12.40 1.82
N GLU A 138 -6.04 13.08 0.67
CA GLU A 138 -4.98 13.86 0.02
C GLU A 138 -4.53 15.07 0.84
N ARG A 139 -5.47 15.77 1.50
CA ARG A 139 -5.13 16.89 2.40
C ARG A 139 -4.33 16.40 3.59
N TYR A 140 -4.80 15.34 4.26
CA TYR A 140 -4.15 14.76 5.43
C TYR A 140 -2.74 14.27 5.11
N ARG A 141 -2.55 13.65 3.93
CA ARG A 141 -1.22 13.26 3.43
C ARG A 141 -0.27 14.46 3.33
N ARG A 142 -0.69 15.55 2.68
CA ARG A 142 0.16 16.74 2.50
C ARG A 142 0.57 17.37 3.83
N GLN A 143 -0.39 17.49 4.75
CA GLN A 143 -0.14 18.00 6.10
C GLN A 143 0.84 17.10 6.87
N SER A 144 0.66 15.78 6.76
CA SER A 144 1.57 14.81 7.37
C SER A 144 2.98 14.93 6.80
N GLU A 145 3.13 15.01 5.47
CA GLU A 145 4.43 15.19 4.81
C GLU A 145 5.12 16.49 5.25
N GLN A 146 4.39 17.59 5.37
CA GLN A 146 4.90 18.88 5.87
C GLN A 146 5.39 18.78 7.32
N ALA A 147 4.57 18.22 8.22
CA ALA A 147 4.93 18.05 9.63
C ALA A 147 6.18 17.16 9.81
N TRP A 148 6.38 16.15 8.95
CA TRP A 148 7.58 15.32 8.95
C TRP A 148 8.83 16.08 8.50
N VAL A 149 8.71 16.92 7.47
CA VAL A 149 9.82 17.77 6.99
C VAL A 149 10.21 18.79 8.06
N GLU A 150 9.23 19.45 8.69
CA GLU A 150 9.46 20.42 9.76
C GLU A 150 10.15 19.79 10.98
N PHE A 151 9.73 18.58 11.37
CA PHE A 151 10.35 17.83 12.45
C PHE A 151 11.80 17.41 12.13
N GLN A 152 12.11 17.06 10.88
CA GLN A 152 13.47 16.73 10.46
C GLN A 152 14.39 17.95 10.37
N ILE A 153 13.86 19.11 9.99
CA ILE A 153 14.60 20.38 9.99
C ILE A 153 14.96 20.76 11.42
N CYS A 154 14.00 20.72 12.35
CA CYS A 154 14.23 21.10 13.75
C CYS A 154 15.24 20.17 14.47
N LYS A 155 15.35 18.89 14.07
CA LYS A 155 16.34 17.95 14.60
C LYS A 155 17.76 18.07 14.04
N ARG A 156 17.97 18.87 12.99
CA ARG A 156 19.31 19.13 12.40
C ARG A 156 19.97 20.41 12.91
N THR A 157 19.23 21.22 13.69
CA THR A 157 19.67 22.52 14.20
C THR A 157 20.03 22.51 15.68
N VAL A 158 20.09 21.31 16.31
CA VAL A 158 20.48 21.10 17.71
C VAL A 158 21.67 20.16 17.77
#